data_AF-A0A9D5DIA1-F1
#
_entry.id   AF-A0A9D5DIA1-F1
#
_cell.length_a   1.000
_cell.length_b   1.000
_cell.length_c   1.000
_cell.angle_alpha   90.00
_cell.angle_beta   90.00
_cell.angle_gamma   90.00
#
_symmetry.space_group_name_H-M   'P 1'
#
loop_
_entity.id
_entity.type
_entity.pdbx_description
1 polymer ?
#
loop_
_entity_poly.entity_id
_entity_poly.type
_entity_poly.pdbx_seq_one_letter_code
_entity_poly.pdbx_strand_id
1 'polypeptide(L)'
;MSNETPEGHESSASNAKKITNLLKEMSLGSLMNSAVNAIKPHKFWNTQPVVQNNDDNSEDYSFGPIEIEPDSFRKEIYKLPEGFSWFDCDLWDIESQDFEDTYQLLKNHYVEDDDSQFRLNYSKEFLRWALCVPGQKKNWLLGVRSTTVS
;
A
#
# COMPACT_ATOMS: atom_id res chain seq x y z
N MET A 1 51.57 -33.39 -32.89
CA MET A 1 50.92 -33.39 -31.56
C MET A 1 50.48 -31.96 -31.32
N SER A 2 49.37 -31.52 -31.92
CA SER A 2 47.97 -31.65 -31.46
C SER A 2 47.53 -30.24 -31.06
N ASN A 3 46.53 -29.73 -31.80
CA ASN A 3 45.79 -28.50 -31.51
C ASN A 3 45.25 -28.50 -30.08
N GLU A 4 45.07 -27.31 -29.49
CA GLU A 4 43.83 -26.89 -28.82
C GLU A 4 43.91 -25.41 -28.41
N THR A 5 43.17 -24.56 -29.13
CA THR A 5 42.36 -23.46 -28.52
C THR A 5 41.29 -24.10 -27.63
N PRO A 6 40.77 -23.47 -26.56
CA PRO A 6 39.84 -22.34 -26.77
C PRO A 6 39.65 -21.31 -25.62
N GLU A 7 38.87 -20.27 -25.96
CA GLU A 7 37.89 -19.54 -25.14
C GLU A 7 38.42 -18.66 -23.97
N GLY A 8 38.15 -17.35 -23.91
CA GLY A 8 36.92 -16.65 -24.25
C GLY A 8 36.27 -16.11 -22.97
N HIS A 9 36.92 -15.15 -22.30
CA HIS A 9 36.38 -14.46 -21.12
C HIS A 9 35.22 -13.54 -21.54
N GLU A 10 34.02 -14.10 -21.73
CA GLU A 10 32.78 -13.31 -21.76
C GLU A 10 32.44 -12.85 -20.33
N SER A 11 32.50 -11.53 -20.13
CA SER A 11 32.18 -10.85 -18.87
C SER A 11 30.77 -11.23 -18.36
N SER A 12 30.64 -11.49 -17.06
CA SER A 12 29.40 -11.80 -16.34
C SER A 12 28.25 -10.79 -16.61
N ALA A 13 28.60 -9.54 -16.94
CA ALA A 13 27.64 -8.50 -17.34
C ALA A 13 27.00 -8.74 -18.73
N SER A 14 27.67 -9.47 -19.63
CA SER A 14 27.14 -9.91 -20.93
C SER A 14 26.05 -10.97 -20.76
N ASN A 15 26.26 -11.90 -19.82
CA ASN A 15 25.31 -12.98 -19.54
C ASN A 15 24.03 -12.48 -18.89
N ALA A 16 24.12 -11.52 -17.95
CA ALA A 16 22.94 -10.87 -17.38
C ALA A 16 22.09 -10.16 -18.45
N LYS A 17 22.73 -9.47 -19.40
CA LYS A 17 22.05 -8.78 -20.51
C LYS A 17 21.39 -9.77 -21.48
N LYS A 18 22.05 -10.89 -21.79
CA LYS A 18 21.47 -11.98 -22.62
C LYS A 18 20.23 -12.58 -21.96
N ILE A 19 20.27 -12.85 -20.64
CA ILE A 19 19.12 -13.38 -19.89
C ILE A 19 17.95 -12.39 -19.89
N THR A 20 18.21 -11.09 -19.70
CA THR A 20 17.15 -10.07 -19.75
C THR A 20 16.52 -9.92 -21.13
N ASN A 21 17.29 -10.12 -22.20
CA ASN A 21 16.78 -10.05 -23.56
C ASN A 21 15.94 -11.29 -23.93
N LEU A 22 16.36 -12.48 -23.49
CA LEU A 22 15.60 -13.71 -23.69
C LEU A 22 14.24 -13.67 -22.96
N LEU A 23 14.20 -13.14 -21.73
CA LEU A 23 12.95 -12.96 -20.96
C LEU A 23 12.00 -11.94 -21.60
N LYS A 24 12.54 -10.90 -22.26
CA LYS A 24 11.76 -9.96 -23.07
C LYS A 24 11.18 -10.61 -24.33
N GLU A 25 11.95 -11.45 -25.03
CA GLU A 25 11.47 -12.14 -26.24
C GLU A 25 10.42 -13.21 -25.95
N MET A 26 10.46 -13.87 -24.78
CA MET A 26 9.43 -14.82 -24.37
C MET A 26 8.08 -14.16 -24.03
N SER A 27 7.91 -12.84 -24.23
CA SER A 27 6.69 -12.09 -23.92
C SER A 27 6.19 -12.34 -22.49
N LEU A 28 7.11 -12.58 -21.56
CA LEU A 28 6.86 -12.64 -20.12
C LEU A 28 6.69 -11.22 -19.52
N GLY A 29 6.24 -10.23 -20.30
CA GLY A 29 6.14 -8.83 -19.86
C GLY A 29 5.35 -8.66 -18.57
N SER A 30 4.33 -9.49 -18.35
CA SER A 30 3.58 -9.55 -17.08
C SER A 30 4.43 -10.11 -15.92
N LEU A 31 5.14 -11.22 -16.13
CA LEU A 31 6.04 -11.83 -15.14
C LEU A 31 7.26 -10.93 -14.83
N MET A 32 7.80 -10.21 -15.82
CA MET A 32 8.85 -9.22 -15.63
C MET A 32 8.33 -7.99 -14.89
N ASN A 33 7.11 -7.52 -15.14
CA ASN A 33 6.53 -6.41 -14.36
C ASN A 33 6.30 -6.81 -12.90
N SER A 34 5.78 -8.01 -12.65
CA SER A 34 5.64 -8.56 -11.30
C SER A 34 7.00 -8.76 -10.61
N ALA A 35 8.00 -9.29 -11.32
CA ALA A 35 9.36 -9.44 -10.79
C ALA A 35 10.06 -8.08 -10.55
N VAL A 36 9.90 -7.11 -11.45
CA VAL A 36 10.47 -5.76 -11.29
C VAL A 36 9.78 -5.00 -10.15
N ASN A 37 8.48 -5.18 -9.96
CA ASN A 37 7.78 -4.63 -8.80
C ASN A 37 8.18 -5.34 -7.50
N ALA A 38 8.45 -6.65 -7.53
CA ALA A 38 9.02 -7.38 -6.40
C ALA A 38 10.45 -6.95 -6.02
N ILE A 39 11.21 -6.38 -6.96
CA ILE A 39 12.60 -5.92 -6.75
C ILE A 39 12.68 -4.45 -6.31
N LYS A 40 11.63 -3.63 -6.54
CA LYS A 40 11.66 -2.22 -6.15
C LYS A 40 11.42 -2.07 -4.64
N PRO A 41 12.29 -1.37 -3.91
CA PRO A 41 12.09 -1.15 -2.48
C PRO A 41 10.85 -0.28 -2.22
N HIS A 42 10.00 -0.71 -1.29
CA HIS A 42 8.85 0.08 -0.87
C HIS A 42 9.29 1.18 0.12
N LYS A 43 9.48 2.40 -0.38
CA LYS A 43 9.98 3.54 0.43
C LYS A 43 9.19 3.80 1.72
N PHE A 44 7.89 3.51 1.72
CA PHE A 44 7.03 3.68 2.90
C PHE A 44 6.99 2.41 3.76
N TRP A 45 6.60 1.27 3.19
CA TRP A 45 6.42 0.02 3.95
C TRP A 45 7.71 -0.52 4.56
N ASN A 46 8.87 -0.23 3.96
CA ASN A 46 10.17 -0.60 4.54
C ASN A 46 10.52 0.20 5.81
N THR A 47 9.75 1.24 6.17
CA THR A 47 9.93 1.99 7.43
C THR A 47 8.89 1.64 8.48
N GLN A 48 7.94 0.75 8.16
CA GLN A 48 6.87 0.37 9.06
C GLN A 48 7.23 -0.94 9.79
N PRO A 49 6.74 -1.15 11.01
CA PRO A 49 6.94 -2.39 11.77
C PRO A 49 6.03 -3.50 11.21
N VAL A 50 6.29 -3.90 9.97
CA VAL A 50 5.65 -5.01 9.25
C VAL A 50 6.72 -5.97 8.75
N VAL A 51 6.38 -7.25 8.64
CA VAL A 51 7.31 -8.27 8.11
C VAL A 51 7.75 -7.88 6.71
N GLN A 52 9.06 -7.87 6.47
CA GLN A 52 9.64 -7.50 5.18
C GLN A 52 9.96 -8.75 4.35
N ASN A 53 9.93 -8.63 3.03
CA ASN A 53 10.18 -9.75 2.10
C ASN A 53 11.54 -10.43 2.29
N ASN A 54 12.54 -9.74 2.84
CA ASN A 54 13.87 -10.31 3.08
C ASN A 54 13.96 -11.13 4.39
N ASP A 55 12.98 -10.97 5.29
CA ASP A 55 12.93 -11.63 6.59
C ASP A 55 12.22 -13.00 6.52
N ASP A 56 11.69 -13.38 5.35
CA ASP A 56 10.91 -14.61 5.10
C ASP A 56 11.77 -15.89 5.00
N ASN A 57 13.00 -15.88 5.54
CA ASN A 57 13.98 -16.97 5.39
C ASN A 57 14.27 -17.77 6.68
N SER A 58 13.45 -17.70 7.72
CA SER A 58 13.73 -18.45 8.96
C SER A 58 12.55 -19.23 9.47
N GLU A 59 12.81 -20.48 9.84
CA GLU A 59 11.98 -21.45 10.58
C GLU A 59 11.55 -20.95 11.99
N ASP A 60 11.54 -19.64 12.21
CA ASP A 60 11.46 -18.96 13.50
C ASP A 60 10.26 -17.98 13.52
N TYR A 61 9.08 -18.50 13.17
CA TYR A 61 7.82 -17.76 13.33
C TYR A 61 7.48 -17.66 14.82
N SER A 62 7.68 -16.48 15.40
CA SER A 62 7.23 -16.16 16.76
C SER A 62 6.00 -15.27 16.72
N PHE A 63 5.01 -15.59 17.57
CA PHE A 63 3.84 -14.73 17.76
C PHE A 63 4.19 -13.59 18.74
N GLY A 64 4.03 -12.35 18.30
CA GLY A 64 4.24 -11.19 19.17
C GLY A 64 4.36 -9.86 18.41
N PRO A 65 4.61 -8.76 19.13
CA PRO A 65 4.91 -7.47 18.53
C PRO A 65 6.21 -7.53 17.71
N ILE A 66 6.19 -6.91 16.52
CA ILE A 66 7.41 -6.74 15.69
C ILE A 66 8.31 -5.66 16.31
N GLU A 67 7.70 -4.62 16.85
CA GLU A 67 8.36 -3.58 17.65
C GLU A 67 7.71 -3.57 19.03
N ILE A 68 8.52 -3.70 20.07
CA ILE A 68 8.07 -3.58 21.47
C ILE A 68 7.93 -2.08 21.74
N GLU A 69 6.77 -1.68 22.27
CA GLU A 69 6.23 -0.31 22.36
C GLU A 69 7.26 0.84 22.26
N PRO A 70 7.05 1.82 21.37
CA PRO A 70 7.97 2.94 21.23
C PRO A 70 8.04 3.74 22.54
N ASP A 71 9.27 4.12 22.95
CA ASP A 71 9.54 4.90 24.16
C ASP A 71 8.79 6.24 24.21
N SER A 72 8.37 6.75 23.05
CA SER A 72 7.61 8.00 22.95
C SER A 72 6.75 8.07 21.70
N PHE A 73 5.51 8.55 21.87
CA PHE A 73 4.60 8.86 20.77
C PHE A 73 4.71 10.33 20.36
N ARG A 74 4.60 10.60 19.07
CA ARG A 74 4.49 11.97 18.55
C ARG A 74 3.23 12.64 19.12
N LYS A 75 3.40 13.83 19.69
CA LYS A 75 2.28 14.65 20.19
C LYS A 75 1.67 15.57 19.13
N GLU A 76 2.45 15.96 18.13
CA GLU A 76 2.00 16.83 17.04
C GLU A 76 1.32 16.03 15.91
N ILE A 77 0.29 16.61 15.31
CA ILE A 77 -0.42 16.00 14.19
C ILE A 77 0.46 16.00 12.94
N TYR A 78 0.34 14.99 12.08
CA TYR A 78 1.03 14.95 10.80
C TYR A 78 0.66 16.16 9.93
N LYS A 79 1.66 16.80 9.33
CA LYS A 79 1.43 17.93 8.43
C LYS A 79 0.82 17.43 7.13
N LEU A 80 -0.26 18.06 6.69
CA LEU A 80 -0.85 17.86 5.38
C LEU A 80 -0.25 18.83 4.36
N PRO A 81 -0.40 18.55 3.06
CA PRO A 81 -0.12 19.55 2.02
C PRO A 81 -0.94 20.83 2.22
N GLU A 82 -0.45 21.93 1.67
CA GLU A 82 -1.14 23.23 1.73
C GLU A 82 -2.54 23.14 1.12
N GLY A 83 -3.51 23.80 1.74
CA GLY A 83 -4.91 23.79 1.32
C GLY A 83 -5.73 22.62 1.85
N PHE A 84 -5.17 21.79 2.75
CA PHE A 84 -5.90 20.71 3.42
C PHE A 84 -5.80 20.79 4.94
N SER A 85 -6.85 20.33 5.61
CA SER A 85 -6.91 20.22 7.07
C SER A 85 -7.49 18.87 7.50
N TRP A 86 -7.01 18.38 8.64
CA TRP A 86 -7.62 17.25 9.32
C TRP A 86 -9.02 17.60 9.80
N PHE A 87 -9.88 16.60 9.79
CA PHE A 87 -11.27 16.70 10.20
C PHE A 87 -11.67 15.42 10.96
N ASP A 88 -12.32 15.55 12.11
CA ASP A 88 -12.85 14.40 12.84
C ASP A 88 -14.26 14.09 12.31
N CYS A 89 -14.43 12.94 11.67
CA CYS A 89 -15.72 12.55 11.08
C CYS A 89 -16.70 12.06 12.15
N ASP A 90 -17.78 12.78 12.39
CA ASP A 90 -18.88 12.34 13.26
C ASP A 90 -19.94 11.58 12.43
N LEU A 91 -19.90 10.24 12.47
CA LEU A 91 -20.78 9.37 11.69
C LEU A 91 -21.95 8.78 12.49
N TRP A 92 -22.18 9.25 13.72
CA TRP A 92 -23.24 8.70 14.57
C TRP A 92 -24.65 9.03 14.08
N ASP A 93 -24.80 10.17 13.39
CA ASP A 93 -26.04 10.58 12.77
C ASP A 93 -25.99 10.33 11.25
N ILE A 94 -26.82 9.40 10.78
CA ILE A 94 -26.90 8.98 9.38
C ILE A 94 -27.44 10.07 8.45
N GLU A 95 -28.16 11.04 9.00
CA GLU A 95 -28.74 12.18 8.27
C GLU A 95 -27.82 13.41 8.29
N SER A 96 -26.65 13.32 8.93
CA SER A 96 -25.70 14.42 9.00
C SER A 96 -24.96 14.64 7.68
N GLN A 97 -24.50 15.88 7.46
CA GLN A 97 -23.69 16.22 6.29
C GLN A 97 -22.36 15.46 6.26
N ASP A 98 -21.73 15.24 7.42
CA ASP A 98 -20.47 14.49 7.50
C ASP A 98 -20.65 13.03 7.07
N PHE A 99 -21.79 12.43 7.40
CA PHE A 99 -22.15 11.10 6.94
C PHE A 99 -22.39 11.08 5.43
N GLU A 100 -23.15 12.05 4.91
CA GLU A 100 -23.41 12.15 3.47
C GLU A 100 -22.12 12.33 2.67
N ASP A 101 -21.24 13.25 3.08
CA ASP A 101 -19.96 13.48 2.42
C ASP A 101 -19.08 12.22 2.44
N THR A 102 -19.02 11.53 3.57
CA THR A 102 -18.27 10.27 3.72
C THR A 102 -18.86 9.17 2.83
N TYR A 103 -20.18 9.05 2.78
CA TYR A 103 -20.87 8.10 1.92
C TYR A 103 -20.56 8.37 0.45
N GLN A 104 -20.68 9.61 -0.01
CA GLN A 104 -20.39 9.98 -1.40
C GLN A 104 -18.92 9.76 -1.75
N LEU A 105 -17.99 10.08 -0.83
CA LEU A 105 -16.56 9.82 -1.02
C LEU A 105 -16.31 8.32 -1.26
N LEU A 106 -16.81 7.45 -0.38
CA LEU A 106 -16.60 6.01 -0.52
C LEU A 106 -17.31 5.44 -1.75
N LYS A 107 -18.56 5.85 -2.00
CA LYS A 107 -19.32 5.42 -3.16
C LYS A 107 -18.63 5.75 -4.49
N ASN A 108 -17.92 6.87 -4.57
CA ASN A 108 -17.33 7.35 -5.82
C ASN A 108 -15.83 7.02 -5.98
N HIS A 109 -15.12 6.73 -4.89
CA HIS A 109 -13.65 6.62 -4.88
C HIS A 109 -13.07 5.44 -4.10
N TYR A 110 -13.90 4.55 -3.55
CA TYR A 110 -13.42 3.35 -2.87
C TYR A 110 -13.12 2.22 -3.87
N VAL A 111 -12.90 1.01 -3.34
CA VAL A 111 -12.45 -0.17 -4.06
C VAL A 111 -13.24 -0.42 -5.34
N GLU A 112 -12.48 -0.56 -6.43
CA GLU A 112 -12.90 -1.03 -7.74
C GLU A 112 -12.23 -2.39 -8.00
N ASP A 113 -12.83 -3.17 -8.90
CA ASP A 113 -12.13 -4.32 -9.48
C ASP A 113 -11.04 -3.88 -10.46
N ASP A 114 -10.15 -4.81 -10.83
CA ASP A 114 -9.02 -4.52 -11.72
C ASP A 114 -9.44 -3.97 -13.10
N ASP A 115 -10.65 -4.32 -13.56
CA ASP A 115 -11.22 -3.88 -14.84
C ASP A 115 -12.14 -2.65 -14.70
N SER A 116 -12.28 -2.07 -13.51
CA SER A 116 -13.17 -0.93 -13.18
C SER A 116 -14.63 -1.12 -13.63
N GLN A 117 -15.12 -2.36 -13.66
CA GLN A 117 -16.50 -2.68 -14.03
C GLN A 117 -17.47 -2.55 -12.85
N PHE A 118 -16.97 -2.68 -11.62
CA PHE A 118 -17.73 -2.68 -10.39
C PHE A 118 -17.05 -1.84 -9.32
N ARG A 119 -17.85 -1.08 -8.58
CA ARG A 119 -17.40 -0.35 -7.39
C ARG A 119 -18.25 -0.75 -6.20
N LEU A 120 -17.61 -0.91 -5.05
CA LEU A 120 -18.33 -1.15 -3.81
C LEU A 120 -19.18 0.07 -3.45
N ASN A 121 -20.49 -0.14 -3.32
CA ASN A 121 -21.45 0.86 -2.85
C ASN A 121 -22.07 0.35 -1.54
N TYR A 122 -21.36 0.57 -0.43
CA TYR A 122 -21.88 0.23 0.90
C TYR A 122 -23.13 1.05 1.20
N SER A 123 -24.17 0.40 1.74
CA SER A 123 -25.33 1.16 2.19
C SER A 123 -24.97 2.05 3.37
N LYS A 124 -25.72 3.14 3.58
CA LYS A 124 -25.50 4.04 4.72
C LYS A 124 -25.65 3.31 6.05
N GLU A 125 -26.63 2.42 6.15
CA GLU A 125 -26.88 1.61 7.35
C GLU A 125 -25.69 0.70 7.65
N PHE A 126 -25.10 0.10 6.61
CA PHE A 126 -23.90 -0.73 6.75
C PHE A 126 -22.71 0.08 7.25
N LEU A 127 -22.47 1.26 6.66
CA LEU A 127 -21.36 2.13 7.09
C LEU A 127 -21.51 2.55 8.55
N ARG A 128 -22.72 2.94 8.97
CA ARG A 128 -22.98 3.27 10.38
C ARG A 128 -22.72 2.09 11.29
N TRP A 129 -23.21 0.90 10.92
CA TRP A 129 -22.98 -0.32 11.69
C TRP A 129 -21.48 -0.66 11.82
N ALA A 130 -20.72 -0.53 10.73
CA ALA A 130 -19.30 -0.87 10.70
C ALA A 130 -18.41 0.16 11.42
N LEU A 131 -18.74 1.44 11.33
CA LEU A 131 -17.88 2.54 11.80
C LEU A 131 -18.27 3.07 13.19
N CYS A 132 -19.52 2.89 13.62
CA CYS A 132 -20.03 3.39 14.90
C CYS A 132 -20.16 2.27 15.94
N VAL A 133 -19.04 1.63 16.26
CA VAL A 133 -18.98 0.58 17.29
C VAL A 133 -19.02 1.18 18.71
N PRO A 134 -19.60 0.47 19.70
CA PRO A 134 -19.55 0.91 21.09
C PRO A 134 -18.11 1.16 21.56
N GLY A 135 -17.86 2.31 22.17
CA GLY A 135 -16.52 2.70 22.65
C GLY A 135 -15.63 3.40 21.61
N GLN A 136 -16.10 3.59 20.37
CA GLN A 136 -15.40 4.37 19.36
C GLN A 136 -15.08 5.78 19.87
N LYS A 137 -13.86 6.23 19.63
CA LYS A 137 -13.41 7.60 19.94
C LYS A 137 -13.58 8.48 18.71
N LYS A 138 -13.99 9.73 18.92
CA LYS A 138 -14.23 10.69 17.82
C LYS A 138 -13.02 10.86 16.91
N ASN A 139 -11.82 10.87 17.48
CA ASN A 139 -10.55 11.04 16.75
C ASN A 139 -10.02 9.76 16.07
N TRP A 140 -10.77 8.65 16.06
CA TRP A 140 -10.39 7.45 15.30
C TRP A 140 -10.85 7.51 13.84
N LEU A 141 -11.94 8.23 13.57
CA LEU A 141 -12.46 8.43 12.23
C LEU A 141 -11.92 9.76 11.69
N LEU A 142 -10.76 9.68 11.04
CA LEU A 142 -10.06 10.83 10.51
C LEU A 142 -10.41 11.06 9.04
N GLY A 143 -10.77 12.29 8.71
CA GLY A 143 -10.98 12.79 7.37
C GLY A 143 -9.96 13.88 7.00
N VAL A 144 -9.83 14.13 5.71
CA VAL A 144 -9.08 15.26 5.15
C VAL A 144 -10.02 16.07 4.28
N ARG A 145 -10.16 17.37 4.58
CA ARG A 145 -10.99 18.30 3.81
C ARG A 145 -10.14 19.41 3.21
N SER A 146 -10.58 19.94 2.07
CA SER A 146 -10.05 21.19 1.52
C SER A 146 -10.30 22.33 2.51
N THR A 147 -9.28 23.14 2.76
CA THR A 147 -9.39 24.36 3.56
C THR A 147 -10.00 25.51 2.74
N THR A 148 -10.06 25.36 1.42
CA THR A 148 -10.70 26.35 0.53
C THR A 148 -12.21 26.10 0.55
N VAL A 149 -12.96 27.08 1.04
CA VAL A 149 -14.42 27.12 0.88
C VAL A 149 -14.70 27.42 -0.58
N SER A 150 -15.16 26.41 -1.32
CA SER A 150 -15.68 26.55 -2.69
C SER A 150 -17.09 27.13 -2.67
#